data_AF-A0AAX6MIZ2-F1
#
_entry.id   AF-A0AAX6MIZ2-F1
#
_cell.length_a   1.000
_cell.length_b   1.000
_cell.length_c   1.000
_cell.angle_alpha   90.00
_cell.angle_beta   90.00
_cell.angle_gamma   90.00
#
_symmetry.space_group_name_H-M   'P 1'
#
loop_
_entity.id
_entity.type
_entity.pdbx_description
1 polymer ?
#
loop_
_entity_poly.entity_id
_entity_poly.type
_entity_poly.pdbx_seq_one_letter_code
_entity_poly.pdbx_strand_id
1 'polypeptide(L)'
;MESQNRFPRAVRPLERLSSYISRGLIAASYPLRGIYYFLRHPAYYPLFLGRLLPLSIISFLVYTILFMFAFLPQYAFLAIFHGWSAWINAVVLVLGEGLVIIQGLFEGFFVDECRVDVFDATLLDKDLEGLVAPHRLLFPDAPNSVKKLGKPTSAAVYQPWSLIQIIELIVFLPLNLIPKVGTPAFIIITGARLGTFAHYRWFELRGLTKKERKQEIRSRMWEYTWFGTIAMILELIPILSFFFLLTSTTGAALWTAKLEQRARVPHSSAPIIAPASTPSPAPALQRDSHEHDPDEPPPPYVDNPV
;
A
#
# COMPACT_ATOMS: atom_id res chain seq x y z
N MET A 1 -5.52 16.11 -43.81
CA MET A 1 -6.83 16.15 -43.13
C MET A 1 -7.30 14.73 -43.01
N GLU A 2 -7.17 14.09 -41.85
CA GLU A 2 -7.77 12.77 -41.64
C GLU A 2 -8.09 12.54 -40.15
N SER A 3 -9.40 12.62 -39.90
CA SER A 3 -10.20 11.93 -38.88
C SER A 3 -9.55 11.58 -37.54
N GLN A 4 -9.73 12.50 -36.57
CA GLN A 4 -9.76 12.14 -35.15
C GLN A 4 -10.86 11.09 -34.93
N ASN A 5 -10.45 9.85 -34.63
CA ASN A 5 -11.32 8.82 -34.11
C ASN A 5 -11.74 9.17 -32.67
N ARG A 6 -12.63 10.16 -32.51
CA ARG A 6 -13.35 10.44 -31.26
C ARG A 6 -14.50 9.46 -31.15
N PHE A 7 -14.32 8.43 -30.33
CA PHE A 7 -15.42 7.61 -29.85
C PHE A 7 -16.56 8.49 -29.29
N PRO A 8 -17.83 8.13 -29.53
CA PRO A 8 -19.00 8.95 -29.19
C PRO A 8 -19.13 9.19 -27.67
N ARG A 9 -19.59 10.40 -27.29
CA ARG A 9 -19.65 10.91 -25.90
C ARG A 9 -20.47 10.06 -24.91
N ALA A 10 -21.22 9.05 -25.35
CA ALA A 10 -22.14 8.26 -24.54
C ALA A 10 -21.48 7.11 -23.73
N VAL A 11 -20.26 6.68 -24.05
CA VAL A 11 -19.60 5.54 -23.37
C VAL A 11 -18.72 5.93 -22.17
N ARG A 12 -18.46 7.22 -21.97
CA ARG A 12 -17.60 7.73 -20.88
C ARG A 12 -18.05 7.36 -19.45
N PRO A 13 -19.36 7.30 -19.11
CA PRO A 13 -19.79 6.90 -17.76
C PRO A 13 -19.53 5.42 -17.47
N LEU A 14 -19.73 4.55 -18.47
CA LEU A 14 -19.53 3.10 -18.35
C LEU A 14 -18.05 2.75 -18.23
N GLU A 15 -17.17 3.42 -19.00
CA GLU A 15 -15.72 3.27 -18.87
C GLU A 15 -15.21 3.68 -17.48
N ARG A 16 -15.74 4.78 -16.94
CA ARG A 16 -15.40 5.24 -15.58
C ARG A 16 -15.83 4.21 -14.55
N LEU A 17 -17.08 3.74 -14.61
CA LEU A 17 -17.60 2.75 -13.66
C LEU A 17 -16.80 1.44 -13.73
N SER A 18 -16.53 0.94 -14.93
CA SER A 18 -15.70 -0.24 -15.16
C SER A 18 -14.30 -0.07 -14.59
N SER A 19 -13.68 1.10 -14.77
CA SER A 19 -12.37 1.43 -14.19
C SER A 19 -12.41 1.42 -12.66
N TYR A 20 -13.44 2.01 -12.02
CA TYR A 20 -13.58 1.99 -10.57
C TYR A 20 -13.79 0.59 -10.01
N ILE A 21 -14.64 -0.22 -10.65
CA ILE A 21 -14.89 -1.61 -10.26
C ILE A 21 -13.59 -2.42 -10.40
N SER A 22 -12.91 -2.30 -11.54
CA SER A 22 -11.64 -2.99 -11.80
C SER A 22 -10.57 -2.61 -10.77
N ARG A 23 -10.40 -1.30 -10.48
CA ARG A 23 -9.46 -0.81 -9.46
C ARG A 23 -9.78 -1.39 -8.07
N GLY A 24 -11.05 -1.39 -7.68
CA GLY A 24 -11.52 -1.96 -6.42
C GLY A 24 -11.23 -3.46 -6.32
N LEU A 25 -11.57 -4.24 -7.36
CA LEU A 25 -11.33 -5.68 -7.41
C LEU A 25 -9.83 -6.03 -7.41
N ILE A 26 -9.02 -5.27 -8.14
CA ILE A 26 -7.57 -5.44 -8.11
C ILE A 26 -7.04 -5.19 -6.70
N ALA A 27 -7.49 -4.12 -6.03
CA ALA A 27 -7.10 -3.80 -4.66
C ALA A 27 -7.53 -4.89 -3.67
N ALA A 28 -8.79 -5.32 -3.73
CA ALA A 28 -9.36 -6.43 -2.97
C ALA A 28 -8.62 -7.76 -3.15
N SER A 29 -7.95 -7.95 -4.28
CA SER A 29 -7.19 -9.19 -4.52
C SER A 29 -5.85 -9.25 -3.78
N TYR A 30 -5.27 -8.11 -3.35
CA TYR A 30 -3.94 -8.12 -2.76
C TYR A 30 -3.83 -8.81 -1.39
N PRO A 31 -4.79 -8.70 -0.45
CA PRO A 31 -4.74 -9.49 0.77
C PRO A 31 -4.64 -10.99 0.48
N LEU A 32 -5.40 -11.47 -0.51
CA LEU A 32 -5.36 -12.87 -0.96
C LEU A 32 -4.03 -13.23 -1.64
N ARG A 33 -3.49 -12.34 -2.49
CA ARG A 33 -2.16 -12.50 -3.08
C ARG A 33 -1.08 -12.53 -2.01
N GLY A 34 -1.24 -11.76 -0.94
CA GLY A 34 -0.35 -11.72 0.21
C GLY A 34 -0.28 -13.08 0.92
N ILE A 35 -1.43 -13.72 1.16
CA ILE A 35 -1.49 -15.09 1.70
C ILE A 35 -0.71 -16.05 0.80
N TYR A 36 -1.03 -16.07 -0.50
CA TYR A 36 -0.36 -16.94 -1.46
C TYR A 36 1.15 -16.71 -1.53
N TYR A 37 1.57 -15.45 -1.53
CA TYR A 37 2.98 -15.08 -1.57
C TYR A 37 3.71 -15.53 -0.30
N PHE A 38 3.13 -15.23 0.87
CA PHE A 38 3.70 -15.58 2.17
C PHE A 38 3.90 -17.10 2.30
N LEU A 39 2.91 -17.90 1.90
CA LEU A 39 2.99 -19.37 1.92
C LEU A 39 4.03 -19.94 0.95
N ARG A 40 4.39 -19.21 -0.10
CA ARG A 40 5.42 -19.62 -1.06
C ARG A 40 6.84 -19.20 -0.69
N HIS A 41 7.01 -18.36 0.33
CA HIS A 41 8.32 -17.86 0.75
C HIS A 41 8.63 -18.29 2.19
N PRO A 42 9.26 -19.48 2.38
CA PRO A 42 9.61 -19.99 3.71
C PRO A 42 10.50 -19.05 4.53
N ALA A 43 11.22 -18.13 3.87
CA ALA A 43 12.05 -17.11 4.53
C ALA A 43 11.27 -16.22 5.52
N TYR A 44 9.95 -16.07 5.34
CA TYR A 44 9.10 -15.25 6.19
C TYR A 44 8.62 -15.97 7.46
N TYR A 45 8.66 -17.31 7.49
CA TYR A 45 8.11 -18.10 8.59
C TYR A 45 8.77 -17.79 9.94
N PRO A 46 10.10 -17.59 10.04
CA PRO A 46 10.73 -17.23 11.31
C PRO A 46 10.21 -15.91 11.91
N LEU A 47 9.78 -14.94 11.10
CA LEU A 47 9.23 -13.67 11.58
C LEU A 47 7.90 -13.86 12.33
N PHE A 48 7.15 -14.87 11.92
CA PHE A 48 5.79 -15.16 12.35
C PHE A 48 5.74 -16.26 13.43
N LEU A 49 6.46 -17.37 13.25
CA LEU A 49 6.35 -18.57 14.10
C LEU A 49 6.64 -18.28 15.58
N GLY A 50 7.62 -17.42 15.88
CA GLY A 50 7.99 -17.08 17.26
C GLY A 50 6.91 -16.30 18.01
N ARG A 51 6.00 -15.62 17.29
CA ARG A 51 4.93 -14.79 17.86
C ARG A 51 3.54 -15.39 17.68
N LEU A 52 3.36 -16.29 16.72
CA LEU A 52 2.08 -16.87 16.38
C LEU A 52 1.41 -17.52 17.59
N LEU A 53 2.09 -18.47 18.23
CA LEU A 53 1.48 -19.23 19.32
C LEU A 53 0.99 -18.34 20.48
N PRO A 54 1.81 -17.46 21.09
CA PRO A 54 1.34 -16.62 22.19
C PRO A 54 0.23 -15.65 21.74
N LEU A 55 0.33 -15.06 20.54
CA LEU A 55 -0.67 -14.11 20.05
C LEU A 55 -1.99 -14.79 19.66
N SER A 56 -1.95 -16.01 19.12
CA SER A 56 -3.15 -16.82 18.85
C SER A 56 -3.85 -17.23 20.14
N ILE A 57 -3.11 -17.58 21.20
CA ILE A 57 -3.69 -17.88 22.52
C ILE A 57 -4.37 -16.63 23.09
N ILE A 58 -3.72 -15.48 23.02
CA ILE A 58 -4.30 -14.21 23.48
C ILE A 58 -5.56 -13.85 22.68
N SER A 59 -5.51 -13.95 21.35
CA SER A 59 -6.66 -13.74 20.47
C SER A 59 -7.84 -14.67 20.81
N PHE A 60 -7.55 -15.96 21.02
CA PHE A 60 -8.55 -16.94 21.44
C PHE A 60 -9.18 -16.60 22.79
N LEU A 61 -8.37 -16.20 23.78
CA LEU A 61 -8.85 -15.82 25.10
C LEU A 61 -9.73 -14.56 25.04
N VAL A 62 -9.30 -13.53 24.30
CA VAL A 62 -10.06 -12.30 24.10
C VAL A 62 -11.42 -12.60 23.48
N TYR A 63 -11.46 -13.37 22.39
CA TYR A 63 -12.73 -13.73 21.78
C TYR A 63 -13.60 -14.59 22.70
N THR A 64 -13.02 -15.54 23.45
CA THR A 64 -13.77 -16.35 24.41
C THR A 64 -14.46 -15.46 25.46
N ILE A 65 -13.76 -14.48 26.01
CA ILE A 65 -14.31 -13.52 26.99
C ILE A 65 -15.41 -12.67 26.34
N LEU A 66 -15.18 -12.13 25.15
CA LEU A 66 -16.17 -11.30 24.45
C LEU A 66 -17.43 -12.08 24.09
N PHE A 67 -17.30 -13.30 23.58
CA PHE A 67 -18.45 -14.15 23.27
C PHE A 67 -19.20 -14.61 24.53
N MET A 68 -18.49 -14.78 25.65
CA MET A 68 -19.14 -15.16 26.91
C MET A 68 -19.92 -14.00 27.54
N PHE A 69 -19.39 -12.78 27.50
CA PHE A 69 -19.97 -11.64 28.24
C PHE A 69 -20.64 -10.58 27.37
N ALA A 70 -20.11 -10.26 26.19
CA ALA A 70 -20.63 -9.18 25.34
C ALA A 70 -21.71 -9.68 24.36
N PHE A 71 -21.55 -10.90 23.82
CA PHE A 71 -22.44 -11.42 22.78
C PHE A 71 -23.91 -11.48 23.19
N LEU A 72 -24.23 -12.03 24.36
CA LEU A 72 -25.62 -12.22 24.77
C LEU A 72 -26.34 -10.88 25.02
N PRO A 73 -25.76 -9.91 25.76
CA PRO A 73 -26.34 -8.56 25.86
C PRO A 73 -26.49 -7.86 24.51
N GLN A 74 -25.49 -7.93 23.63
CA GLN A 74 -25.54 -7.30 22.31
C GLN A 74 -26.59 -7.92 21.40
N TYR A 75 -26.68 -9.26 21.39
CA TYR A 75 -27.72 -9.99 20.66
C TYR A 75 -29.10 -9.59 21.16
N ALA A 76 -29.33 -9.59 22.48
CA ALA A 76 -30.61 -9.21 23.06
C ALA A 76 -31.01 -7.78 22.69
N PHE A 77 -30.06 -6.84 22.73
CA PHE A 77 -30.29 -5.46 22.33
C PHE A 77 -30.60 -5.32 20.83
N LEU A 78 -29.82 -5.96 19.97
CA LEU A 78 -30.04 -5.93 18.52
C LEU A 78 -31.33 -6.64 18.09
N ALA A 79 -31.76 -7.68 18.83
CA ALA A 79 -32.99 -8.43 18.57
C ALA A 79 -34.24 -7.54 18.61
N ILE A 80 -34.22 -6.46 19.39
CA ILE A 80 -35.30 -5.47 19.46
C ILE A 80 -35.54 -4.80 18.09
N PHE A 81 -34.47 -4.54 17.34
CA PHE A 81 -34.53 -3.82 16.07
C PHE A 81 -34.48 -4.75 14.85
N HIS A 82 -33.80 -5.89 14.94
CA HIS A 82 -33.43 -6.73 13.81
C HIS A 82 -34.17 -8.06 13.73
N GLY A 83 -34.87 -8.47 14.79
CA GLY A 83 -35.53 -9.78 14.86
C GLY A 83 -34.55 -10.92 14.60
N TRP A 84 -34.87 -11.81 13.64
CA TRP A 84 -34.07 -13.01 13.36
C TRP A 84 -32.64 -12.72 12.89
N SER A 85 -32.37 -11.63 12.16
CA SER A 85 -31.00 -11.35 11.68
C SER A 85 -30.08 -10.80 12.77
N ALA A 86 -30.60 -10.55 13.98
CA ALA A 86 -29.83 -9.98 15.08
C ALA A 86 -28.62 -10.84 15.48
N TRP A 87 -28.72 -12.16 15.42
CA TRP A 87 -27.60 -13.03 15.81
C TRP A 87 -26.41 -12.88 14.85
N ILE A 88 -26.65 -12.74 13.54
CA ILE A 88 -25.58 -12.52 12.55
C ILE A 88 -24.89 -11.18 12.79
N ASN A 89 -25.68 -10.12 12.96
CA ASN A 89 -25.15 -8.78 13.22
C ASN A 89 -24.40 -8.71 14.55
N ALA A 90 -24.89 -9.40 15.59
CA ALA A 90 -24.22 -9.50 16.88
C ALA A 90 -22.88 -10.25 16.77
N VAL A 91 -22.82 -11.36 16.03
CA VAL A 91 -21.55 -12.07 15.76
C VAL A 91 -20.54 -11.14 15.09
N VAL A 92 -20.95 -10.44 14.02
CA VAL A 92 -20.03 -9.54 13.31
C VAL A 92 -19.58 -8.38 14.20
N LEU A 93 -20.48 -7.83 15.02
CA LEU A 93 -20.15 -6.76 15.96
C LEU A 93 -19.12 -7.23 16.99
N VAL A 94 -19.35 -8.38 17.64
CA VAL A 94 -18.38 -8.99 18.58
C VAL A 94 -17.04 -9.24 17.92
N LEU A 95 -17.05 -9.79 16.69
CA LEU A 95 -15.82 -10.07 15.95
C LEU A 95 -15.05 -8.78 15.62
N GLY A 96 -15.76 -7.72 15.24
CA GLY A 96 -15.19 -6.40 14.94
C GLY A 96 -14.65 -5.69 16.18
N GLU A 97 -15.36 -5.73 17.30
CA GLU A 97 -14.88 -5.20 18.58
C GLU A 97 -13.64 -5.97 19.07
N GLY A 98 -13.68 -7.30 18.99
CA GLY A 98 -12.53 -8.14 19.31
C GLY A 98 -11.33 -7.88 18.40
N LEU A 99 -11.56 -7.58 17.12
CA LEU A 99 -10.51 -7.16 16.20
C LEU A 99 -9.81 -5.89 16.72
N VAL A 100 -10.56 -4.85 17.10
CA VAL A 100 -10.00 -3.59 17.64
C VAL A 100 -9.17 -3.83 18.91
N ILE A 101 -9.65 -4.71 19.80
CA ILE A 101 -8.92 -5.08 21.02
C ILE A 101 -7.63 -5.84 20.69
N ILE A 102 -7.70 -6.83 19.80
CA ILE A 102 -6.55 -7.63 19.36
C ILE A 102 -5.51 -6.76 18.66
N GLN A 103 -5.95 -5.85 17.81
CA GLN A 103 -5.12 -4.87 17.12
C GLN A 103 -4.35 -4.00 18.14
N GLY A 104 -5.00 -3.51 19.20
CA GLY A 104 -4.33 -2.79 20.29
C GLY A 104 -3.37 -3.66 21.11
N LEU A 105 -3.68 -4.93 21.33
CA LEU A 105 -2.73 -5.86 21.96
C LEU A 105 -1.51 -6.10 21.09
N PHE A 106 -1.69 -6.29 19.78
CA PHE A 106 -0.61 -6.49 18.82
C PHE A 106 0.34 -5.29 18.79
N GLU A 107 -0.19 -4.07 18.81
CA GLU A 107 0.59 -2.85 18.98
C GLU A 107 1.49 -2.94 20.24
N GLY A 108 0.93 -3.37 21.38
CA GLY A 108 1.68 -3.55 22.63
C GLY A 108 2.72 -4.68 22.64
N PHE A 109 2.55 -5.72 21.82
CA PHE A 109 3.46 -6.89 21.72
C PHE A 109 4.56 -6.75 20.65
N PHE A 110 4.85 -5.53 20.17
CA PHE A 110 5.82 -5.26 19.10
C PHE A 110 5.52 -5.99 17.79
N VAL A 111 4.23 -6.24 17.48
CA VAL A 111 3.81 -6.79 16.19
C VAL A 111 4.08 -5.80 15.06
N ASP A 112 4.01 -4.51 15.35
CA ASP A 112 4.24 -3.48 14.35
C ASP A 112 5.66 -3.52 13.76
N GLU A 113 6.67 -3.91 14.56
CA GLU A 113 8.02 -4.18 14.05
C GLU A 113 8.01 -5.34 13.05
N CYS A 114 7.31 -6.43 13.37
CA CYS A 114 7.18 -7.58 12.48
C CYS A 114 6.45 -7.22 11.17
N ARG A 115 5.43 -6.36 11.24
CA ARG A 115 4.74 -5.86 10.05
C ARG A 115 5.69 -5.05 9.17
N VAL A 116 6.48 -4.17 9.77
CA VAL A 116 7.51 -3.40 9.05
C VAL A 116 8.55 -4.34 8.43
N ASP A 117 9.01 -5.36 9.14
CA ASP A 117 9.96 -6.36 8.63
C ASP A 117 9.39 -7.12 7.43
N VAL A 118 8.17 -7.61 7.53
CA VAL A 118 7.50 -8.33 6.43
C VAL A 118 7.28 -7.40 5.24
N PHE A 119 6.88 -6.16 5.48
CA PHE A 119 6.66 -5.17 4.43
C PHE A 119 7.97 -4.85 3.70
N ASP A 120 9.01 -4.49 4.43
CA ASP A 120 10.32 -4.15 3.88
C ASP A 120 10.96 -5.36 3.17
N ALA A 121 10.91 -6.57 3.75
CA ALA A 121 11.42 -7.79 3.12
C ALA A 121 10.72 -8.07 1.77
N THR A 122 9.41 -7.83 1.70
CA THR A 122 8.64 -8.01 0.46
C THR A 122 9.05 -6.98 -0.60
N LEU A 123 9.42 -5.77 -0.22
CA LEU A 123 9.96 -4.78 -1.15
C LEU A 123 11.37 -5.16 -1.64
N LEU A 124 12.22 -5.71 -0.77
CA LEU A 124 13.53 -6.24 -1.15
C LEU A 124 13.38 -7.39 -2.17
N ASP A 125 12.45 -8.31 -1.96
CA ASP A 125 12.10 -9.38 -2.93
C ASP A 125 11.56 -8.85 -4.28
N LYS A 126 11.30 -7.55 -4.41
CA LYS A 126 10.75 -6.91 -5.62
C LYS A 126 11.72 -5.91 -6.22
N ASP A 127 13.01 -6.00 -5.85
CA ASP A 127 14.10 -5.15 -6.33
C ASP A 127 13.91 -3.66 -6.00
N LEU A 128 13.28 -3.39 -4.86
CA LEU A 128 13.04 -2.04 -4.35
C LEU A 128 13.97 -1.70 -3.17
N GLU A 129 15.18 -2.24 -3.17
CA GLU A 129 16.19 -1.99 -2.13
C GLU A 129 16.47 -0.50 -1.94
N GLY A 130 16.55 0.27 -3.03
CA GLY A 130 16.78 1.71 -2.98
C GLY A 130 15.68 2.52 -2.25
N LEU A 131 14.47 1.97 -2.09
CA LEU A 131 13.40 2.61 -1.32
C LEU A 131 13.57 2.35 0.20
N VAL A 132 14.10 1.18 0.56
CA VAL A 132 14.24 0.73 1.95
C VAL A 132 15.57 1.19 2.57
N ALA A 133 16.66 1.16 1.80
CA ALA A 133 18.03 1.45 2.24
C ALA A 133 18.21 2.78 3.01
N PRO A 134 17.54 3.89 2.65
CA PRO A 134 17.68 5.15 3.40
C PRO A 134 17.12 5.09 4.83
N HIS A 135 16.20 4.16 5.10
CA HIS A 135 15.43 4.09 6.35
C HIS A 135 15.86 2.94 7.26
N ARG A 136 16.78 2.09 6.79
CA ARG A 136 17.17 0.86 7.47
C ARG A 136 18.54 0.37 7.00
N LEU A 137 19.34 -0.14 7.94
CA LEU A 137 20.59 -0.83 7.61
C LEU A 137 20.27 -2.14 6.86
N LEU A 138 20.93 -2.34 5.72
CA LEU A 138 20.82 -3.55 4.91
C LEU A 138 22.14 -4.31 4.92
N PHE A 139 22.07 -5.63 5.03
CA PHE A 139 23.21 -6.54 4.93
C PHE A 139 23.19 -7.21 3.55
N PRO A 140 23.90 -6.67 2.54
CA PRO A 140 23.81 -7.14 1.15
C PRO A 140 24.21 -8.61 0.98
N ASP A 141 25.12 -9.10 1.82
CA ASP A 141 25.66 -10.47 1.77
C ASP A 141 24.73 -11.53 2.42
N ALA A 142 23.57 -11.13 2.93
CA ALA A 142 22.66 -12.05 3.58
C ALA A 142 21.93 -12.96 2.57
N PRO A 143 21.65 -14.23 2.92
CA PRO A 143 21.17 -15.23 1.98
C PRO A 143 19.70 -15.06 1.55
N ASN A 144 18.93 -14.21 2.24
CA ASN A 144 17.54 -13.92 1.86
C ASN A 144 17.12 -12.52 2.34
N SER A 145 16.04 -12.00 1.76
CA SER A 145 15.54 -10.65 2.02
C SER A 145 15.19 -10.37 3.47
N VAL A 146 14.70 -11.37 4.21
CA VAL A 146 14.42 -11.21 5.65
C VAL A 146 15.71 -11.03 6.45
N LYS A 147 16.76 -11.80 6.15
CA LYS A 147 18.07 -11.71 6.81
C LYS A 147 18.88 -10.51 6.34
N LYS A 148 18.57 -9.94 5.17
CA LYS A 148 19.14 -8.66 4.70
C LYS A 148 18.73 -7.50 5.58
N LEU A 149 17.62 -7.61 6.32
CA LEU A 149 17.12 -6.54 7.17
C LEU A 149 17.92 -6.44 8.48
N GLY A 150 18.61 -5.31 8.69
CA GLY A 150 19.18 -4.93 9.99
C GLY A 150 18.16 -4.33 10.94
N LYS A 151 18.58 -3.81 12.10
CA LYS A 151 17.66 -3.08 12.99
C LYS A 151 17.15 -1.81 12.30
N PRO A 152 15.85 -1.46 12.41
CA PRO A 152 15.33 -0.19 11.91
C PRO A 152 16.09 0.99 12.54
N THR A 153 16.52 1.96 11.73
CA THR A 153 17.29 3.13 12.19
C THR A 153 16.39 4.25 12.74
N SER A 154 15.10 4.22 12.39
CA SER A 154 14.05 5.05 12.97
C SER A 154 13.19 4.18 13.88
N ALA A 155 12.72 4.72 15.01
CA ALA A 155 11.78 4.03 15.87
C ALA A 155 10.59 3.57 15.02
N ALA A 156 10.39 2.26 14.92
CA ALA A 156 9.32 1.64 14.13
C ALA A 156 7.98 1.77 14.87
N VAL A 157 7.70 2.97 15.38
CA VAL A 157 6.44 3.29 16.05
C VAL A 157 5.45 3.61 14.95
N TYR A 158 4.82 2.56 14.44
CA TYR A 158 3.56 2.66 13.75
C TYR A 158 2.63 3.48 14.67
N GLN A 159 2.11 4.62 14.19
CA GLN A 159 1.40 5.64 15.01
C GLN A 159 0.37 5.00 15.96
N PRO A 160 -0.02 5.61 17.11
CA PRO A 160 -0.98 5.01 18.05
C PRO A 160 -2.37 4.81 17.42
N TRP A 161 -2.51 3.71 16.72
CA TRP A 161 -3.56 3.46 15.75
C TRP A 161 -4.73 2.73 16.42
N SER A 162 -4.44 1.93 17.45
CA SER A 162 -5.45 1.32 18.32
C SER A 162 -6.36 2.36 19.00
N LEU A 163 -5.80 3.47 19.50
CA LEU A 163 -6.61 4.54 20.11
C LEU A 163 -7.60 5.14 19.13
N ILE A 164 -7.16 5.38 17.88
CA ILE A 164 -8.03 5.88 16.83
C ILE A 164 -9.12 4.86 16.51
N GLN A 165 -8.77 3.58 16.42
CA GLN A 165 -9.73 2.50 16.18
C GLN A 165 -10.75 2.33 17.30
N ILE A 166 -10.35 2.50 18.56
CA ILE A 166 -11.27 2.47 19.71
C ILE A 166 -12.26 3.63 19.63
N ILE A 167 -11.78 4.85 19.34
CA ILE A 167 -12.65 6.02 19.19
C ILE A 167 -13.60 5.81 18.00
N GLU A 168 -13.09 5.37 16.85
CA GLU A 168 -13.87 5.08 15.65
C GLU A 168 -14.92 4.00 15.94
N LEU A 169 -14.57 2.93 16.65
CA LEU A 169 -15.50 1.88 17.06
C LEU A 169 -16.65 2.48 17.87
N ILE A 170 -16.37 3.27 18.91
CA ILE A 170 -17.40 3.91 19.74
C ILE A 170 -18.32 4.80 18.89
N VAL A 171 -17.75 5.57 17.95
CA VAL A 171 -18.49 6.48 17.08
C VAL A 171 -19.34 5.73 16.05
N PHE A 172 -18.85 4.61 15.51
CA PHE A 172 -19.53 3.84 14.46
C PHE A 172 -20.37 2.69 15.02
N LEU A 173 -20.30 2.36 16.31
CA LEU A 173 -21.12 1.32 16.93
C LEU A 173 -22.63 1.57 16.77
N PRO A 174 -23.16 2.81 16.93
CA PRO A 174 -24.57 3.11 16.66
C PRO A 174 -25.03 2.78 15.23
N LEU A 175 -24.11 2.70 14.27
CA LEU A 175 -24.44 2.34 12.88
C LEU A 175 -25.02 0.93 12.79
N ASN A 176 -24.57 0.01 13.64
CA ASN A 176 -25.05 -1.38 13.69
C ASN A 176 -26.51 -1.52 14.16
N LEU A 177 -27.13 -0.43 14.63
CA LEU A 177 -28.56 -0.42 14.98
C LEU A 177 -29.47 -0.36 13.75
N ILE A 178 -28.94 -0.01 12.58
CA ILE A 178 -29.70 0.07 11.33
C ILE A 178 -29.80 -1.31 10.68
N PRO A 179 -31.00 -1.91 10.55
CA PRO A 179 -31.16 -3.22 9.95
C PRO A 179 -30.63 -3.31 8.54
N LYS A 180 -29.97 -4.44 8.22
CA LYS A 180 -29.39 -4.82 6.92
C LYS A 180 -28.24 -3.94 6.41
N VAL A 181 -28.20 -2.65 6.77
CA VAL A 181 -27.20 -1.69 6.27
C VAL A 181 -26.09 -1.44 7.28
N GLY A 182 -26.41 -1.45 8.57
CA GLY A 182 -25.51 -1.06 9.64
C GLY A 182 -24.20 -1.85 9.64
N THR A 183 -24.32 -3.18 9.71
CA THR A 183 -23.17 -4.08 9.77
C THR A 183 -22.29 -4.05 8.51
N PRO A 184 -22.84 -4.14 7.27
CA PRO A 184 -22.03 -3.94 6.07
C PRO A 184 -21.33 -2.59 6.03
N ALA A 185 -22.02 -1.50 6.40
CA ALA A 185 -21.42 -0.17 6.43
C ALA A 185 -20.30 -0.08 7.48
N PHE A 186 -20.49 -0.67 8.66
CA PHE A 186 -19.47 -0.75 9.70
C PHE A 186 -18.20 -1.46 9.20
N ILE A 187 -18.35 -2.62 8.55
CA ILE A 187 -17.21 -3.37 7.97
C ILE A 187 -16.51 -2.53 6.90
N ILE A 188 -17.25 -1.90 5.99
CA ILE A 188 -16.67 -1.13 4.88
C ILE A 188 -15.94 0.13 5.39
N ILE A 189 -16.52 0.84 6.35
CA ILE A 189 -15.91 2.05 6.94
C ILE A 189 -14.63 1.69 7.70
N THR A 190 -14.71 0.67 8.56
CA THR A 190 -13.57 0.19 9.34
C THR A 190 -12.48 -0.38 8.42
N GLY A 191 -12.89 -1.15 7.41
CA GLY A 191 -12.03 -1.67 6.37
C GLY A 191 -11.33 -0.56 5.58
N ALA A 192 -12.03 0.51 5.20
CA ALA A 192 -11.40 1.66 4.53
C ALA A 192 -10.27 2.27 5.35
N ARG A 193 -10.46 2.39 6.66
CA ARG A 193 -9.40 2.85 7.55
C ARG A 193 -8.22 1.89 7.56
N LEU A 194 -8.47 0.61 7.79
CA LEU A 194 -7.43 -0.42 7.84
C LEU A 194 -6.62 -0.47 6.53
N GLY A 195 -7.28 -0.29 5.39
CA GLY A 195 -6.64 -0.20 4.09
C GLY A 195 -5.72 1.01 3.94
N THR A 196 -6.13 2.19 4.43
CA THR A 196 -5.23 3.37 4.43
C THR A 196 -4.01 3.16 5.31
N PHE A 197 -4.17 2.45 6.43
CA PHE A 197 -3.08 2.12 7.34
C PHE A 197 -2.10 1.11 6.76
N ALA A 198 -2.57 0.16 5.94
CA ALA A 198 -1.70 -0.84 5.31
C ALA A 198 -0.57 -0.26 4.45
N HIS A 199 -0.73 0.97 3.94
CA HIS A 199 0.30 1.71 3.20
C HIS A 199 1.02 2.79 4.01
N TYR A 200 0.80 2.85 5.32
CA TYR A 200 1.44 3.84 6.17
C TYR A 200 2.98 3.78 6.07
N ARG A 201 3.55 2.56 6.12
CA ARG A 201 4.99 2.32 5.93
C ARG A 201 5.50 2.85 4.59
N TRP A 202 4.74 2.66 3.50
CA TRP A 202 5.10 3.19 2.19
C TRP A 202 5.18 4.73 2.18
N PHE A 203 4.23 5.41 2.83
CA PHE A 203 4.27 6.87 2.94
C PHE A 203 5.48 7.37 3.73
N GLU A 204 5.92 6.62 4.74
CA GLU A 204 7.14 6.92 5.48
C GLU A 204 8.39 6.72 4.62
N LEU A 205 8.49 5.61 3.90
CA LEU A 205 9.62 5.33 2.99
C LEU A 205 9.76 6.39 1.88
N ARG A 206 8.66 7.02 1.47
CA ARG A 206 8.66 8.14 0.51
C ARG A 206 8.90 9.52 1.15
N GLY A 207 8.99 9.61 2.49
CA GLY A 207 9.18 10.87 3.20
C GLY A 207 8.04 11.89 2.99
N LEU A 208 6.81 11.43 2.71
CA LEU A 208 5.71 12.34 2.35
C LEU A 208 5.31 13.25 3.52
N THR A 209 5.10 14.53 3.22
CA THR A 209 4.51 15.48 4.16
C THR A 209 3.05 15.10 4.49
N LYS A 210 2.51 15.62 5.61
CA LYS A 210 1.11 15.37 6.01
C LYS A 210 0.09 15.75 4.90
N LYS A 211 0.38 16.80 4.13
CA LYS A 211 -0.49 17.26 3.03
C LYS A 211 -0.46 16.29 1.84
N GLU A 212 0.74 15.87 1.43
CA GLU A 212 0.93 14.91 0.34
C GLU A 212 0.34 13.55 0.68
N ARG A 213 0.55 13.08 1.91
CA ARG A 213 -0.07 11.85 2.42
C ARG A 213 -1.59 11.89 2.30
N LYS A 214 -2.23 12.98 2.73
CA LYS A 214 -3.68 13.15 2.63
C LYS A 214 -4.16 13.15 1.17
N GLN A 215 -3.40 13.75 0.27
CA GLN A 215 -3.69 13.77 -1.16
C GLN A 215 -3.58 12.37 -1.79
N GLU A 216 -2.53 11.62 -1.47
CA GLU A 216 -2.33 10.24 -1.92
C GLU A 216 -3.41 9.30 -1.38
N ILE A 217 -3.78 9.44 -0.11
CA ILE A 217 -4.88 8.68 0.48
C ILE A 217 -6.20 8.99 -0.26
N ARG A 218 -6.48 10.27 -0.53
CA ARG A 218 -7.71 10.69 -1.20
C ARG A 218 -7.79 10.21 -2.65
N SER A 219 -6.68 10.16 -3.38
CA SER A 219 -6.65 9.76 -4.79
C SER A 219 -6.94 8.26 -5.00
N ARG A 220 -6.72 7.45 -3.96
CA ARG A 220 -6.86 5.98 -3.97
C ARG A 220 -7.80 5.45 -2.89
N MET A 221 -8.65 6.31 -2.32
CA MET A 221 -9.53 5.96 -1.21
C MET A 221 -10.37 4.72 -1.53
N TRP A 222 -10.88 4.63 -2.75
CA TRP A 222 -11.68 3.49 -3.19
C TRP A 222 -10.92 2.17 -3.17
N GLU A 223 -9.67 2.16 -3.64
CA GLU A 223 -8.81 0.98 -3.55
C GLU A 223 -8.49 0.62 -2.09
N TYR A 224 -8.23 1.62 -1.23
CA TYR A 224 -8.01 1.38 0.19
C TYR A 224 -9.24 0.77 0.87
N THR A 225 -10.45 1.26 0.54
CA THR A 225 -11.71 0.67 1.00
C THR A 225 -11.78 -0.81 0.70
N TRP A 226 -11.58 -1.21 -0.54
CA TRP A 226 -11.72 -2.63 -0.93
C TRP A 226 -10.58 -3.51 -0.46
N PHE A 227 -9.34 -3.03 -0.48
CA PHE A 227 -8.21 -3.73 0.11
C PHE A 227 -8.46 -4.02 1.60
N GLY A 228 -8.79 -2.97 2.35
CA GLY A 228 -8.93 -3.10 3.80
C GLY A 228 -10.22 -3.79 4.23
N THR A 229 -11.29 -3.72 3.44
CA THR A 229 -12.50 -4.53 3.67
C THR A 229 -12.18 -6.02 3.60
N ILE A 230 -11.45 -6.48 2.57
CA ILE A 230 -11.07 -7.89 2.47
C ILE A 230 -10.08 -8.28 3.56
N ALA A 231 -9.08 -7.44 3.85
CA ALA A 231 -8.14 -7.68 4.94
C ALA A 231 -8.87 -7.82 6.28
N MET A 232 -9.80 -6.91 6.59
CA MET A 232 -10.61 -6.97 7.80
C MET A 232 -11.44 -8.26 7.86
N ILE A 233 -12.14 -8.63 6.78
CA ILE A 233 -12.96 -9.86 6.75
C ILE A 233 -12.10 -11.10 7.04
N LEU A 234 -10.88 -11.17 6.49
CA LEU A 234 -9.94 -12.25 6.78
C LEU A 234 -9.53 -12.23 8.26
N GLU A 235 -9.20 -11.06 8.79
CA GLU A 235 -8.77 -10.88 10.19
C GLU A 235 -9.91 -11.14 11.21
N LEU A 236 -11.18 -11.12 10.80
CA LEU A 236 -12.32 -11.51 11.65
C LEU A 236 -12.29 -13.00 12.03
N ILE A 237 -11.51 -13.84 11.34
CA ILE A 237 -11.38 -15.26 11.68
C ILE A 237 -10.54 -15.37 12.97
N PRO A 238 -11.14 -15.82 14.09
CA PRO A 238 -10.41 -15.95 15.36
C PRO A 238 -9.19 -16.87 15.20
N ILE A 239 -8.18 -16.71 16.08
CA ILE A 239 -6.92 -17.48 16.08
C ILE A 239 -5.99 -17.15 14.90
N LEU A 240 -6.54 -16.97 13.69
CA LEU A 240 -5.80 -16.64 12.47
C LEU A 240 -5.60 -15.15 12.25
N SER A 241 -6.14 -14.28 13.12
CA SER A 241 -6.03 -12.83 12.99
C SER A 241 -4.59 -12.34 12.81
N PHE A 242 -3.63 -12.87 13.58
CA PHE A 242 -2.21 -12.52 13.41
C PHE A 242 -1.62 -12.98 12.06
N PHE A 243 -2.01 -14.18 11.61
CA PHE A 243 -1.60 -14.69 10.29
C PHE A 243 -2.15 -13.78 9.18
N PHE A 244 -3.43 -13.43 9.25
CA PHE A 244 -4.06 -12.55 8.27
C PHE A 244 -3.50 -11.13 8.29
N LEU A 245 -3.08 -10.63 9.46
CA LEU A 245 -2.40 -9.35 9.59
C LEU A 245 -1.04 -9.31 8.85
N LEU A 246 -0.20 -10.34 9.01
CA LEU A 246 1.10 -10.38 8.33
C LEU A 246 0.95 -10.64 6.83
N THR A 247 0.01 -11.50 6.44
CA THR A 247 -0.26 -11.78 5.02
C THR A 247 -0.93 -10.59 4.32
N SER A 248 -1.82 -9.85 4.99
CA SER A 248 -2.38 -8.59 4.47
C SER A 248 -1.29 -7.53 4.34
N THR A 249 -0.36 -7.43 5.30
CA THR A 249 0.82 -6.55 5.22
C THR A 249 1.72 -6.92 4.03
N THR A 250 1.96 -8.22 3.79
CA THR A 250 2.66 -8.71 2.58
C THR A 250 1.91 -8.29 1.30
N GLY A 251 0.58 -8.42 1.29
CA GLY A 251 -0.27 -7.98 0.19
C GLY A 251 -0.15 -6.48 -0.10
N ALA A 252 -0.10 -5.66 0.95
CA ALA A 252 0.10 -4.22 0.85
C ALA A 252 1.50 -3.88 0.27
N ALA A 253 2.53 -4.61 0.68
CA ALA A 253 3.88 -4.44 0.12
C ALA A 253 3.95 -4.86 -1.35
N LEU A 254 3.30 -5.95 -1.75
CA LEU A 254 3.18 -6.35 -3.16
C LEU A 254 2.43 -5.28 -3.99
N TRP A 255 1.39 -4.68 -3.41
CA TRP A 255 0.68 -3.58 -4.04
C TRP A 255 1.57 -2.36 -4.21
N THR A 256 2.26 -1.96 -3.14
CA THR A 256 3.26 -0.89 -3.15
C THR A 256 4.32 -1.13 -4.22
N ALA A 257 4.87 -2.35 -4.30
CA ALA A 257 5.88 -2.68 -5.28
C ALA A 257 5.40 -2.46 -6.71
N LYS A 258 4.16 -2.85 -7.01
CA LYS A 258 3.55 -2.60 -8.31
C LYS A 258 3.32 -1.11 -8.58
N LEU A 259 2.98 -0.32 -7.57
CA LEU A 259 2.82 1.13 -7.71
C LEU A 259 4.15 1.81 -8.03
N GLU A 260 5.21 1.45 -7.30
CA GLU A 260 6.57 1.95 -7.52
C GLU A 260 7.12 1.56 -8.89
N GLN A 261 6.96 0.30 -9.30
CA GLN A 261 7.37 -0.15 -10.63
C GLN A 261 6.64 0.63 -11.74
N ARG A 262 5.33 0.86 -11.59
CA ARG A 262 4.56 1.67 -12.54
C ARG A 262 4.98 3.15 -12.54
N ALA A 263 5.40 3.68 -11.41
CA ALA A 263 5.87 5.06 -11.28
C ALA A 263 7.29 5.25 -11.84
N ARG A 264 8.11 4.20 -11.91
CA ARG A 264 9.43 4.20 -12.57
C ARG A 264 9.35 4.06 -14.10
N VAL A 265 8.29 3.44 -14.62
CA VAL A 265 8.11 3.18 -16.06
C VAL A 265 7.60 4.38 -16.93
N PRO A 266 7.17 5.56 -16.45
CA PRO A 266 6.83 6.66 -17.34
C PRO A 266 8.07 7.56 -17.55
N HIS A 267 8.80 7.34 -18.67
CA HIS A 267 9.56 8.30 -19.53
C HIS A 267 10.78 7.70 -20.26
N SER A 268 11.20 6.45 -20.00
CA SER A 268 12.29 5.80 -20.77
C SER A 268 11.87 5.19 -22.12
N SER A 269 10.68 5.57 -22.63
CA SER A 269 10.14 5.12 -23.93
C SER A 269 9.85 6.30 -24.85
N ALA A 270 10.60 7.40 -24.75
CA ALA A 270 10.88 8.15 -25.97
C ALA A 270 11.93 7.34 -26.72
N PRO A 271 11.69 6.90 -27.98
CA PRO A 271 12.79 6.37 -28.77
C PRO A 271 13.87 7.43 -28.77
N ILE A 272 15.07 7.06 -28.31
CA ILE A 272 16.28 7.78 -28.66
C ILE A 272 16.33 7.67 -30.18
N ILE A 273 15.78 8.67 -30.86
CA ILE A 273 16.15 8.95 -32.23
C ILE A 273 17.63 9.32 -32.09
N ALA A 274 18.49 8.31 -32.24
CA ALA A 274 19.88 8.53 -32.52
C ALA A 274 19.92 9.55 -33.67
N PRO A 275 20.64 10.67 -33.55
CA PRO A 275 20.80 11.56 -34.69
C PRO A 275 21.34 10.69 -35.82
N ALA A 276 20.56 10.59 -36.89
CA ALA A 276 20.90 9.79 -38.05
C ALA A 276 22.33 10.17 -38.45
N SER A 277 23.23 9.19 -38.43
CA SER A 277 24.56 9.32 -38.98
C SER A 277 24.42 9.71 -40.45
N THR A 278 24.64 10.99 -40.74
CA THR A 278 24.80 11.48 -42.10
C THR A 278 25.98 10.73 -42.73
N PRO A 279 25.84 10.15 -43.94
CA PRO A 279 26.97 9.52 -44.61
C PRO A 279 28.01 10.60 -44.94
N SER A 280 29.24 10.34 -44.54
CA SER A 280 30.41 11.17 -44.86
C SER A 280 30.58 11.28 -46.37
N PRO A 281 30.69 12.49 -46.96
CA PRO A 281 31.21 12.63 -48.31
C PRO A 281 32.74 12.46 -48.29
N ALA A 282 33.28 11.82 -49.33
CA ALA A 282 34.71 11.68 -49.59
C ALA A 282 35.38 13.05 -49.87
N PRO A 283 36.72 13.16 -49.76
CA PRO A 283 37.41 14.44 -49.60
C PRO A 283 37.59 15.16 -50.95
N ALA A 284 37.15 16.41 -51.02
CA ALA A 284 37.42 17.28 -52.15
C ALA A 284 37.88 18.66 -51.68
N LEU A 285 39.20 18.86 -51.79
CA LEU A 285 39.91 20.08 -52.18
C LEU A 285 39.40 21.41 -51.60
N GLN A 286 40.15 21.86 -50.60
CA GLN A 286 40.25 23.21 -50.07
C GLN A 286 40.35 24.27 -51.19
N ARG A 287 39.36 25.16 -51.25
CA ARG A 287 39.50 26.49 -51.88
C ARG A 287 39.07 27.53 -50.85
N ASP A 288 40.05 28.24 -50.34
CA ASP A 288 39.85 29.48 -49.62
C ASP A 288 39.29 30.55 -50.57
N SER A 289 38.14 31.10 -50.22
CA SER A 289 37.71 32.43 -50.66
C SER A 289 36.97 33.08 -49.51
N HIS A 290 37.73 33.74 -48.65
CA HIS A 290 37.23 34.71 -47.69
C HIS A 290 36.51 35.82 -48.45
N GLU A 291 35.20 35.91 -48.27
CA GLU A 291 34.41 37.07 -48.68
C GLU A 291 34.66 38.18 -47.65
N HIS A 292 35.24 39.28 -48.12
CA HIS A 292 35.64 40.46 -47.34
C HIS A 292 34.43 41.40 -47.21
N ASP A 293 33.94 41.59 -45.98
CA ASP A 293 32.93 42.60 -45.65
C ASP A 293 33.61 43.97 -45.55
N PRO A 294 33.29 44.95 -46.42
CA PRO A 294 34.04 46.20 -46.55
C PRO A 294 33.83 47.21 -45.41
N ASP A 295 32.93 46.95 -44.46
CA ASP A 295 32.59 47.88 -43.37
C ASP A 295 33.04 47.41 -41.96
N GLU A 296 33.81 46.33 -41.86
CA GLU A 296 34.28 45.82 -40.57
C GLU A 296 35.63 46.46 -40.15
N PRO A 297 35.71 47.16 -39.00
CA PRO A 297 36.97 47.73 -38.52
C PRO A 297 37.97 46.62 -38.13
N PRO A 298 39.27 46.78 -38.41
CA PRO A 298 40.25 45.72 -38.20
C PRO A 298 40.36 45.35 -36.72
N PRO A 299 40.56 44.04 -36.41
CA PRO A 299 40.71 43.58 -35.04
C PRO A 299 42.00 44.15 -34.41
N PRO A 300 42.01 44.40 -33.08
CA PRO A 300 43.19 44.89 -32.38
C PRO A 300 44.36 43.90 -32.48
N TYR A 301 45.55 44.43 -32.76
CA TYR A 301 46.79 43.66 -32.82
C TYR A 301 47.15 43.11 -31.43
N VAL A 302 47.24 41.79 -31.29
CA VAL A 302 47.66 41.11 -30.06
C VAL A 302 49.00 40.44 -30.34
N ASP A 303 50.08 40.98 -29.78
CA ASP A 303 51.38 40.30 -29.76
C ASP A 303 51.29 39.06 -28.87
N ASN A 304 51.48 37.87 -29.44
CA ASN A 304 51.80 36.68 -28.66
C ASN A 304 53.33 36.44 -28.74
N PRO A 305 54.07 36.60 -27.63
CA PRO A 305 55.45 36.15 -27.56
C PRO A 305 55.51 34.61 -27.56
N VAL A 306 56.54 34.10 -28.24
CA VAL A 306 56.88 32.68 -28.41
C VAL A 306 57.33 32.03 -27.11
#